data_AF-A0A7V0MYZ4-F1
#
_entry.id   AF-A0A7V0MYZ4-F1
#
_cell.length_a   1.000
_cell.length_b   1.000
_cell.length_c   1.000
_cell.angle_alpha   90.00
_cell.angle_beta   90.00
_cell.angle_gamma   90.00
#
_symmetry.space_group_name_H-M   'P 1'
#
loop_
_entity.id
_entity.type
_entity.pdbx_description
1 polymer ?
#
loop_
_entity_poly.entity_id
_entity_poly.type
_entity_poly.pdbx_seq_one_letter_code
_entity_poly.pdbx_strand_id
1 'polypeptide(L)' 'YRIVVADSRFPVKGKFIESVGWYDPRAKKVQADKEKILNWIKKGAKLSNSVEKLIVNYSIVSAKELSQK' A
#
# COMPACT_ATOMS: atom_id res chain seq x y z
N TYR A 1 -2.19 8.80 8.44
CA TYR A 1 -2.16 7.33 8.42
C TYR A 1 -0.90 6.85 7.72
N ARG A 2 -0.28 5.77 8.23
CA ARG A 2 0.90 5.17 7.58
C ARG A 2 0.44 4.01 6.71
N ILE A 3 1.05 3.86 5.53
CA ILE A 3 0.86 2.71 4.66
C ILE A 3 2.04 1.78 4.94
N VAL A 4 1.73 0.64 5.54
CA VAL A 4 2.73 -0.34 5.98
C VAL A 4 2.39 -1.71 5.43
N VAL A 5 3.42 -2.51 5.21
CA VAL A 5 3.30 -3.94 4.94
C VAL A 5 3.44 -4.66 6.28
N ALA A 6 2.41 -5.40 6.65
CA ALA A 6 2.38 -6.21 7.85
C ALA A 6 1.74 -7.58 7.53
N ASP A 7 2.09 -8.58 8.33
CA ASP A 7 1.43 -9.89 8.27
C ASP A 7 0.08 -9.79 9.02
N SER A 8 -0.96 -10.40 8.46
CA SER A 8 -2.34 -10.32 8.98
C SER A 8 -2.50 -10.91 10.38
N ARG A 9 -1.55 -11.74 10.83
CA ARG A 9 -1.55 -12.34 12.16
C ARG A 9 -1.18 -11.34 13.26
N PHE A 10 -0.57 -10.21 12.92
CA PHE A 10 -0.17 -9.20 13.91
C PHE A 10 -1.24 -8.12 14.10
N PRO A 11 -1.33 -7.52 15.31
CA PRO A 11 -2.23 -6.41 15.56
C PRO A 11 -1.90 -5.19 14.68
N VAL A 12 -2.92 -4.44 14.28
CA VAL A 12 -2.85 -3.31 13.33
C VAL A 12 -1.87 -2.21 13.75
N LYS A 13 -1.64 -2.02 15.06
CA LYS A 13 -0.68 -1.05 15.61
C LYS A 13 0.61 -1.71 16.14
N GLY A 14 0.85 -2.96 15.78
CA GLY A 14 1.99 -3.75 16.24
C GLY A 14 3.20 -3.67 15.32
N LYS A 15 3.98 -4.75 15.32
CA LYS A 15 5.16 -4.91 14.46
C LYS A 15 4.73 -5.00 12.99
N PHE A 16 5.31 -4.14 12.17
CA PHE A 16 5.18 -4.18 10.72
C PHE A 16 6.54 -4.55 10.10
N ILE A 17 6.51 -5.03 8.86
CA ILE A 17 7.70 -5.48 8.13
C ILE A 17 8.40 -4.27 7.52
N GLU A 18 7.66 -3.46 6.75
CA GLU A 18 8.20 -2.31 6.04
C GLU A 18 7.16 -1.18 5.91
N SER A 19 7.62 0.07 5.95
CA SER A 19 6.80 1.26 5.69
C SER A 19 6.95 1.66 4.23
N VAL A 20 5.86 1.58 3.45
CA VAL A 20 5.86 1.87 2.01
C VAL A 20 5.32 3.27 1.68
N GLY A 21 4.75 3.96 2.68
CA GLY A 21 4.28 5.33 2.49
C GLY A 21 3.45 5.88 3.65
N TRP A 22 2.79 7.00 3.39
CA TRP A 22 1.85 7.64 4.30
C TRP A 22 0.73 8.34 3.53
N TYR A 23 -0.39 8.53 4.21
CA TYR A 23 -1.59 9.20 3.73
C TYR A 23 -2.08 10.17 4.80
N ASP A 24 -2.18 11.45 4.48
CA ASP A 24 -2.80 12.46 5.33
C ASP A 24 -4.23 12.74 4.83
N PRO A 25 -5.27 12.38 5.61
CA PRO A 25 -6.66 12.65 5.24
C PRO A 25 -7.02 14.14 5.29
N ARG A 26 -6.33 14.95 6.11
CA ARG A 26 -6.62 16.38 6.27
C ARG A 26 -6.09 17.17 5.08
N ALA A 27 -4.84 16.90 4.71
CA ALA A 27 -4.22 17.52 3.55
C ALA A 27 -4.60 16.85 2.22
N LYS A 28 -5.30 15.70 2.25
CA LYS A 28 -5.56 14.83 1.10
C LYS A 28 -4.29 14.56 0.28
N LYS A 29 -3.17 14.38 0.99
CA LYS A 29 -1.87 14.08 0.41
C LYS A 29 -1.53 12.63 0.68
N VAL A 30 -1.00 11.96 -0.34
CA VAL A 30 -0.43 10.63 -0.21
C VAL A 30 0.98 10.67 -0.76
N GLN A 31 1.86 9.95 -0.10
CA GLN A 31 3.19 9.71 -0.59
C GLN A 31 3.50 8.24 -0.36
N ALA A 32 3.77 7.52 -1.45
CA ALA A 32 4.11 6.12 -1.38
C ALA A 32 5.14 5.76 -2.45
N ASP A 33 6.05 4.86 -2.11
CA ASP A 33 7.10 4.39 -3.00
C ASP A 33 6.52 3.34 -3.95
N LYS A 34 6.31 3.72 -5.22
CA LYS A 34 5.76 2.82 -6.25
C LYS A 34 6.57 1.53 -6.37
N GLU A 35 7.90 1.63 -6.40
CA GLU A 35 8.80 0.49 -6.59
C GLU A 35 8.69 -0.54 -5.48
N LYS A 36 8.63 -0.09 -4.22
CA LYS A 36 8.47 -0.99 -3.06
C LYS A 36 7.12 -1.68 -3.10
N ILE A 37 6.05 -0.95 -3.41
CA ILE A 37 4.70 -1.51 -3.54
C ILE A 37 4.66 -2.60 -4.61
N LEU A 38 5.19 -2.32 -5.80
CA LEU A 38 5.26 -3.29 -6.90
C LEU A 38 6.07 -4.53 -6.52
N ASN A 39 7.20 -4.35 -5.82
CA ASN A 39 8.01 -5.47 -5.36
C ASN A 39 7.23 -6.37 -4.39
N TRP A 40 6.48 -5.80 -3.45
CA TRP A 40 5.65 -6.57 -2.52
C TRP A 40 4.47 -7.25 -3.20
N ILE A 41 3.83 -6.59 -4.18
CA ILE A 41 2.77 -7.20 -4.99
C ILE A 41 3.31 -8.40 -5.76
N LYS A 42 4.49 -8.28 -6.39
CA LYS A 42 5.18 -9.39 -7.06
C LYS A 42 5.51 -10.55 -6.12
N LYS A 43 5.81 -10.25 -4.85
CA LYS A 43 6.01 -11.26 -3.79
C LYS A 43 4.71 -11.90 -3.29
N GLY A 44 3.55 -11.47 -3.76
CA GLY A 44 2.24 -12.02 -3.39
C GLY A 44 1.52 -11.27 -2.26
N ALA A 45 1.96 -10.05 -1.92
CA ALA A 45 1.26 -9.24 -0.93
C ALA A 45 -0.13 -8.82 -1.44
N LYS A 46 -1.16 -9.04 -0.61
CA LYS A 46 -2.53 -8.60 -0.90
C LYS A 46 -2.75 -7.19 -0.36
N LEU A 47 -3.23 -6.28 -1.21
CA LEU A 47 -3.64 -4.94 -0.79
C LEU A 47 -4.98 -5.00 -0.06
N SER A 48 -5.18 -4.08 0.88
CA SER A 48 -6.49 -3.86 1.51
C SER A 48 -7.36 -2.96 0.64
N ASN A 49 -8.69 -3.13 0.69
CA ASN A 49 -9.65 -2.36 -0.12
C ASN A 49 -9.44 -0.83 -0.05
N SER A 50 -9.14 -0.28 1.13
CA SER A 50 -8.88 1.15 1.29
C SER A 50 -7.56 1.58 0.63
N VAL A 51 -6.53 0.74 0.70
CA VAL A 51 -5.21 1.01 0.13
C VAL A 51 -5.25 0.90 -1.39
N GLU A 52 -5.98 -0.07 -1.94
CA GLU A 52 -6.24 -0.18 -3.38
C GLU A 52 -6.91 1.09 -3.91
N LYS A 53 -8.00 1.53 -3.29
CA LYS A 53 -8.68 2.78 -3.66
C LYS A 53 -7.77 3.99 -3.58
N LEU A 54 -6.95 4.10 -2.54
CA LEU A 54 -5.98 5.20 -2.40
C LEU A 54 -4.96 5.17 -3.55
N ILE A 55 -4.32 4.04 -3.78
CA ILE A 55 -3.27 3.90 -4.79
C ILE A 55 -3.79 4.21 -6.19
N VAL A 56 -5.00 3.73 -6.53
CA VAL A 56 -5.67 4.01 -7.82
C VAL A 56 -6.06 5.48 -7.92
N ASN A 57 -6.69 6.05 -6.89
CA ASN A 57 -7.17 7.44 -6.92
C ASN A 57 -6.03 8.46 -7.07
N TYR A 58 -4.86 8.16 -6.51
CA TYR A 58 -3.67 9.01 -6.64
C TYR A 58 -2.74 8.56 -7.77
N SER A 59 -3.17 7.63 -8.63
CA SER A 59 -2.43 7.16 -9.81
C SER A 59 -1.00 6.69 -9.52
N ILE A 60 -0.76 6.16 -8.32
CA ILE A 60 0.56 5.71 -7.86
C ILE A 60 0.93 4.38 -8.54
N VAL A 61 -0.06 3.50 -8.69
CA VAL A 61 0.08 2.21 -9.40
C VAL A 61 -1.09 2.09 -10.36
N SER A 62 -0.82 1.64 -11.58
CA SER A 62 -1.86 1.45 -12.58
C SER A 62 -2.62 0.14 -12.31
N ALA A 63 -3.93 0.13 -12.53
CA ALA A 63 -4.77 -1.07 -12.42
C ALA A 63 -4.24 -2.23 -13.29
N LYS A 64 -3.50 -1.92 -14.35
CA LYS A 64 -2.84 -2.90 -15.22
C LYS A 64 -1.69 -3.65 -14.52
N GLU A 65 -1.01 -2.99 -13.59
CA GLU A 65 0.11 -3.57 -12.81
C GLU A 65 -0.40 -4.49 -11.68
N LEU A 66 -1.66 -4.33 -11.25
CA LEU A 66 -2.32 -5.18 -10.24
C LEU A 66 -2.82 -6.53 -10.81
N SER A 67 -2.94 -6.65 -12.13
CA SER A 67 -3.55 -7.80 -12.81
C SER A 67 -2.54 -8.80 -13.39
N GLN A 68 -1.23 -8.57 -13.24
CA GLN A 68 -0.23 -9.59 -13.61
C GLN A 68 -0.24 -10.70 -12.55
N LYS A 69 -1.16 -11.65 -12.75
CA LYS A 69 -1.09 -12.98 -12.15
C LYS A 69 0.06 -13.77 -12.75
#